data_AF-A0A443ZVH0-F1
#
_entry.id   AF-A0A443ZVH0-F1
#
_cell.length_a   1.000
_cell.length_b   1.000
_cell.length_c   1.000
_cell.angle_alpha   90.00
_cell.angle_beta   90.00
_cell.angle_gamma   90.00
#
_symmetry.space_group_name_H-M   'P 1'
#
loop_
_entity.id
_entity.type
_entity.pdbx_description
1 polymer ?
#
loop_
_entity_poly.entity_id
_entity_poly.type
_entity_poly.pdbx_seq_one_letter_code
_entity_poly.pdbx_strand_id
1 'polypeptide(L)'
;MPFRALVVLGFAAFLAACSSDKPQTELAPKAPVASTTAKELGPLPAYQRELSGTLLNVPSGAEVELALLVIDERGRPQDLLASSTLSGNGLDLPFKLRFNPEAFPAGARVELRGRASKSGQLILHLPPLRIAQAQTQATGPLRFEQAP
;
A
#
# COMPACT_ATOMS: atom_id res chain seq x y z
N MET A 1 18.16 -41.62 31.14
CA MET A 1 17.87 -40.21 30.84
C MET A 1 18.62 -39.69 29.58
N PRO A 2 18.41 -40.23 28.36
CA PRO A 2 19.05 -39.68 27.15
C PRO A 2 18.07 -38.98 26.17
N PHE A 3 16.79 -38.82 26.51
CA PHE A 3 15.80 -38.21 25.61
C PHE A 3 15.86 -36.67 25.55
N ARG A 4 16.35 -36.03 26.62
CA ARG A 4 16.46 -34.55 26.68
C ARG A 4 17.54 -33.98 25.75
N ALA A 5 18.64 -34.71 25.54
CA ALA A 5 19.70 -34.28 24.63
C ALA A 5 19.26 -34.35 23.16
N LEU A 6 18.40 -35.32 22.82
CA LEU A 6 17.94 -35.53 21.45
C LEU A 6 16.92 -34.47 21.00
N VAL A 7 16.14 -33.93 21.94
CA VAL A 7 15.18 -32.83 21.67
C VAL A 7 15.89 -31.50 21.40
N VAL A 8 16.99 -31.21 22.12
CA VAL A 8 17.75 -29.96 21.92
C VAL A 8 18.50 -29.97 20.57
N LEU A 9 19.00 -31.13 20.14
CA LEU A 9 19.68 -31.25 18.84
C LEU A 9 18.71 -31.11 17.65
N GLY A 10 17.46 -31.55 17.81
CA GLY A 10 16.42 -31.39 16.80
C GLY A 10 16.02 -29.92 16.57
N PHE A 11 15.96 -29.10 17.63
CA PHE A 11 15.64 -27.68 17.50
C PHE A 11 16.72 -26.86 16.79
N ALA A 12 18.01 -27.22 16.96
CA ALA A 12 19.11 -26.55 16.26
C ALA A 12 19.08 -26.82 14.74
N ALA A 13 18.64 -28.02 14.32
CA ALA A 13 18.52 -28.36 12.90
C ALA A 13 17.38 -27.60 12.19
N PHE A 14 16.27 -27.31 12.89
CA PHE A 14 15.16 -26.51 12.33
C PHE A 14 15.51 -25.02 12.15
N LEU A 15 16.40 -24.47 12.98
CA LEU A 15 16.82 -23.07 12.88
C LEU A 15 17.76 -22.80 11.70
N ALA A 16 18.57 -23.79 11.29
CA ALA A 16 19.49 -23.66 10.16
C ALA A 16 18.79 -23.71 8.77
N ALA A 17 17.54 -24.17 8.71
CA ALA A 17 16.78 -24.23 7.45
C ALA A 17 16.10 -22.90 7.09
N CYS A 18 16.08 -21.91 7.99
CA CYS A 18 15.48 -20.58 7.74
C CYS A 18 16.48 -19.51 7.28
N SER A 19 17.79 -19.78 7.23
CA SER A 19 18.77 -18.85 6.63
C SER A 19 19.15 -19.28 5.21
N SER A 20 18.18 -19.34 4.30
CA SER A 20 18.51 -19.40 2.87
C SER A 20 18.67 -17.97 2.37
N ASP A 21 19.85 -17.40 2.63
CA ASP A 21 20.31 -16.19 1.96
C ASP A 21 20.74 -16.61 0.55
N LYS A 22 19.87 -16.35 -0.42
CA LYS A 22 20.22 -16.50 -1.84
C LYS A 22 20.88 -15.20 -2.29
N PRO A 23 22.10 -15.24 -2.87
CA PRO A 23 22.70 -14.07 -3.48
C PRO A 23 21.76 -13.53 -4.55
N GLN A 24 21.31 -12.30 -4.36
CA GLN A 24 20.49 -11.60 -5.33
C GLN A 24 21.37 -11.35 -6.56
N THR A 25 21.19 -12.18 -7.59
CA THR A 25 21.78 -11.99 -8.91
C THR A 25 21.45 -10.58 -9.38
N GLU A 26 22.51 -9.80 -9.58
CA GLU A 26 22.43 -8.44 -10.10
C GLU A 26 21.75 -8.48 -11.48
N LEU A 27 20.51 -7.98 -11.51
CA LEU A 27 19.74 -7.86 -12.74
C LEU A 27 20.33 -6.72 -13.55
N ALA A 28 20.86 -7.06 -14.72
CA ALA A 28 21.32 -6.13 -15.74
C ALA A 28 20.28 -5.02 -15.99
N PRO A 29 20.71 -3.79 -16.36
CA PRO A 29 19.81 -2.65 -16.51
C PRO A 29 18.78 -2.94 -17.61
N LYS A 30 17.53 -3.19 -17.22
CA LYS A 30 16.43 -3.23 -18.18
C LYS A 30 16.14 -1.81 -18.63
N ALA A 31 16.17 -1.62 -19.95
CA ALA A 31 15.64 -0.46 -20.64
C ALA A 31 14.26 -0.06 -20.09
N PRO A 32 13.89 1.24 -20.11
CA PRO A 32 12.66 1.72 -19.49
C PRO A 32 11.45 1.05 -20.13
N VAL A 33 10.91 0.04 -19.44
CA VAL A 33 9.63 -0.55 -19.76
C VAL A 33 8.57 0.49 -19.42
N ALA A 34 7.83 0.87 -20.45
CA ALA A 34 6.66 1.74 -20.33
C ALA A 34 5.78 1.29 -19.16
N SER A 35 5.39 2.29 -18.37
CA SER A 35 4.59 2.26 -17.16
C SER A 35 3.54 1.16 -17.16
N THR A 36 3.61 0.24 -16.20
CA THR A 36 2.41 -0.51 -15.80
C THR A 36 1.51 0.46 -15.03
N THR A 37 0.75 1.23 -15.81
CA THR A 37 -0.33 2.11 -15.38
C THR A 37 -1.22 1.40 -14.37
N ALA A 38 -1.75 2.16 -13.40
CA ALA A 38 -2.78 1.70 -12.46
C ALA A 38 -3.65 0.60 -13.08
N LYS A 39 -3.69 -0.57 -12.44
CA LYS A 39 -4.44 -1.76 -12.91
C LYS A 39 -5.75 -1.32 -13.54
N GLU A 40 -5.96 -1.66 -14.81
CA GLU A 40 -7.14 -1.22 -15.52
C GLU A 40 -8.38 -1.92 -14.92
N LEU A 41 -9.15 -1.16 -14.14
CA LEU A 41 -10.27 -1.68 -13.34
C LEU A 41 -11.55 -1.90 -14.19
N GLY A 42 -11.48 -1.84 -15.53
CA GLY A 42 -12.65 -1.89 -16.40
C GLY A 42 -13.59 -0.68 -16.21
N PRO A 43 -14.84 -0.72 -16.72
CA PRO A 43 -15.82 0.35 -16.48
C PRO A 43 -16.18 0.46 -14.98
N LEU A 44 -16.48 1.67 -14.51
CA LEU A 44 -16.92 1.90 -13.14
C LEU A 44 -18.36 1.38 -12.97
N PRO A 45 -18.63 0.42 -12.06
CA PRO A 45 -19.98 -0.04 -11.81
C PRO A 45 -20.86 1.07 -11.23
N ALA A 46 -22.15 1.11 -11.59
CA ALA A 46 -23.09 2.17 -11.17
C ALA A 46 -23.24 2.28 -9.65
N TYR A 47 -23.04 1.19 -8.91
CA TYR A 47 -23.11 1.12 -7.45
C TYR A 47 -21.79 1.49 -6.76
N GLN A 48 -20.72 1.78 -7.50
CA GLN A 48 -19.41 2.16 -6.94
C GLN A 48 -19.09 3.63 -7.23
N ARG A 49 -18.22 4.20 -6.40
CA ARG A 49 -17.59 5.50 -6.63
C ARG A 49 -16.08 5.34 -6.66
N GLU A 50 -15.40 6.31 -7.25
CA GLU A 50 -13.95 6.24 -7.48
C GLU A 50 -13.26 7.51 -7.00
N LEU A 51 -12.22 7.36 -6.18
CA LEU A 51 -11.21 8.39 -5.98
C LEU A 51 -10.11 8.19 -7.01
N SER A 52 -9.69 9.26 -7.67
CA SER A 52 -8.58 9.21 -8.63
C SER A 52 -7.60 10.36 -8.42
N GLY A 53 -6.38 10.21 -8.92
CA GLY A 53 -5.35 11.23 -8.81
C GLY A 53 -3.99 10.71 -9.24
N THR A 54 -2.95 11.45 -8.87
CA THR A 54 -1.56 11.11 -9.20
C THR A 54 -0.71 11.23 -7.94
N LEU A 55 0.05 10.18 -7.61
CA LEU A 55 0.98 10.17 -6.49
C LEU A 55 2.35 10.65 -6.98
N LEU A 56 2.87 11.68 -6.34
CA LEU A 56 4.16 12.28 -6.64
C LEU A 56 5.25 11.71 -5.73
N ASN A 57 6.49 11.76 -6.20
CA ASN A 57 7.69 11.38 -5.46
C ASN A 57 7.74 9.90 -5.00
N VAL A 58 7.05 8.99 -5.69
CA VAL A 58 7.15 7.56 -5.40
C VAL A 58 8.37 6.97 -6.11
N PRO A 59 9.40 6.49 -5.38
CA PRO A 59 10.60 5.96 -6.01
C PRO A 59 10.32 4.61 -6.70
N SER A 60 11.15 4.30 -7.69
CA SER A 60 11.09 3.01 -8.38
C SER A 60 11.38 1.85 -7.42
N GLY A 61 10.59 0.79 -7.54
CA GLY A 61 10.67 -0.40 -6.69
C GLY A 61 10.04 -0.23 -5.31
N ALA A 62 9.34 0.88 -5.04
CA ALA A 62 8.52 1.00 -3.84
C ALA A 62 7.15 0.33 -4.04
N GLU A 63 6.61 -0.25 -2.97
CA GLU A 63 5.25 -0.74 -2.88
C GLU A 63 4.41 0.33 -2.17
N VAL A 64 3.42 0.87 -2.88
CA VAL A 64 2.50 1.87 -2.35
C VAL A 64 1.21 1.20 -1.95
N GLU A 65 0.75 1.44 -0.74
CA GLU A 65 -0.59 1.07 -0.27
C GLU A 65 -1.41 2.33 -0.03
N LEU A 66 -2.59 2.40 -0.62
CA LEU A 66 -3.60 3.42 -0.36
C LEU A 66 -4.79 2.79 0.37
N ALA A 67 -5.34 3.53 1.34
CA ALA A 67 -6.50 3.12 2.11
C ALA A 67 -7.44 4.29 2.35
N LEU A 68 -8.73 4.08 2.08
CA LEU A 68 -9.80 4.98 2.47
C LEU A 68 -10.36 4.48 3.81
N LEU A 69 -10.16 5.27 4.86
CA LEU A 69 -10.38 4.86 6.24
C LEU A 69 -11.39 5.77 6.94
N VAL A 70 -12.22 5.18 7.79
CA VAL A 70 -12.97 5.92 8.81
C VAL A 70 -12.06 6.13 10.02
N ILE A 71 -11.98 7.35 10.52
CA ILE A 71 -11.04 7.75 11.56
C ILE A 71 -11.78 8.33 12.76
N ASP A 72 -11.42 7.90 13.97
CA ASP A 72 -11.97 8.45 15.22
C ASP A 72 -11.36 9.83 15.56
N GLU A 73 -11.87 10.44 16.62
CA GLU A 73 -11.39 11.73 17.14
C GLU A 73 -9.92 11.69 17.59
N ARG A 74 -9.41 10.51 17.95
CA ARG A 74 -8.02 10.28 18.35
C ARG A 74 -7.10 10.00 17.17
N GLY A 75 -7.60 10.08 15.93
CA GLY A 75 -6.82 9.86 14.71
C GLY A 75 -6.59 8.38 14.38
N ARG A 76 -7.28 7.45 15.05
CA ARG A 76 -7.12 6.00 14.86
C ARG A 76 -8.10 5.46 13.82
N PRO A 77 -7.64 4.60 12.89
CA PRO A 77 -8.54 3.90 11.97
C PRO A 77 -9.57 3.06 12.72
N GLN A 78 -10.84 3.19 12.33
CA GLN A 78 -11.98 2.40 12.85
C GLN A 78 -12.47 1.39 11.82
N ASP A 79 -12.49 1.78 10.55
CA ASP A 79 -12.98 0.93 9.46
C ASP A 79 -12.25 1.21 8.15
N LEU A 80 -12.23 0.22 7.25
CA LEU A 80 -11.61 0.28 5.93
C LEU A 80 -12.70 0.24 4.85
N LEU A 81 -12.87 1.35 4.14
CA LEU A 81 -13.87 1.47 3.08
C LEU A 81 -13.36 0.94 1.74
N ALA A 82 -12.06 1.10 1.46
CA ALA A 82 -11.39 0.59 0.27
C ALA A 82 -9.87 0.62 0.44
N SER A 83 -9.16 -0.28 -0.26
CA SER A 83 -7.70 -0.26 -0.36
C SER A 83 -7.21 -0.60 -1.76
N SER A 84 -6.01 -0.13 -2.11
CA SER A 84 -5.30 -0.55 -3.31
C SER A 84 -3.79 -0.58 -3.07
N THR A 85 -3.11 -1.45 -3.83
CA THR A 85 -1.66 -1.53 -3.85
C THR A 85 -1.16 -1.19 -5.25
N LEU A 86 -0.10 -0.39 -5.33
CA LEU A 86 0.52 0.06 -6.56
C LEU A 86 2.03 -0.14 -6.49
N SER A 87 2.66 -0.46 -7.62
CA SER A 87 4.11 -0.54 -7.71
C SER A 87 4.68 0.77 -8.26
N GLY A 88 5.56 1.38 -7.48
CA GLY A 88 6.30 2.58 -7.85
C GLY A 88 7.27 2.30 -8.99
N ASN A 89 7.21 3.13 -10.03
CA ASN A 89 8.08 3.06 -11.21
C ASN A 89 9.08 4.23 -11.27
N GLY A 90 9.12 5.10 -10.25
CA GLY A 90 9.97 6.28 -10.22
C GLY A 90 9.42 7.47 -11.02
N LEU A 91 8.20 7.36 -11.54
CA LEU A 91 7.47 8.42 -12.23
C LEU A 91 6.23 8.82 -11.40
N ASP A 92 5.56 9.86 -11.84
CA ASP A 92 4.23 10.23 -11.36
C ASP A 92 3.26 9.04 -11.52
N LEU A 93 2.71 8.59 -10.40
CA LEU A 93 1.99 7.32 -10.32
C LEU A 93 0.48 7.56 -10.25
N PRO A 94 -0.28 7.39 -11.36
CA PRO A 94 -1.72 7.53 -11.31
C PRO A 94 -2.34 6.45 -10.40
N PHE A 95 -3.43 6.79 -9.73
CA PHE A 95 -4.19 5.83 -8.93
C PHE A 95 -5.70 5.95 -9.18
N LYS A 96 -6.38 4.84 -8.94
CA LYS A 96 -7.84 4.73 -8.85
C LYS A 96 -8.17 3.87 -7.65
N LEU A 97 -9.07 4.35 -6.80
CA LEU A 97 -9.53 3.64 -5.61
C LEU A 97 -11.06 3.64 -5.61
N ARG A 98 -11.64 2.47 -5.90
CA ARG A 98 -13.08 2.30 -5.94
C ARG A 98 -13.61 1.89 -4.57
N PHE A 99 -14.76 2.45 -4.20
CA PHE A 99 -15.41 2.21 -2.91
C PHE A 99 -16.93 2.13 -3.07
N ASN A 100 -17.59 1.45 -2.11
CA ASN A 100 -19.04 1.44 -2.02
C ASN A 100 -19.51 2.74 -1.31
N PRO A 101 -20.26 3.64 -1.97
CA PRO A 101 -20.75 4.86 -1.34
C PRO A 101 -21.75 4.60 -0.22
N GLU A 102 -22.46 3.45 -0.20
CA GLU A 102 -23.41 3.11 0.87
C GLU A 102 -22.72 2.79 2.20
N ALA A 103 -21.45 2.35 2.15
CA ALA A 103 -20.63 2.13 3.34
C ALA A 103 -20.02 3.42 3.88
N PHE A 104 -20.20 4.56 3.19
CA PHE A 104 -19.60 5.82 3.60
C PHE A 104 -20.40 6.43 4.77
N PRO A 105 -19.82 6.54 5.98
CA PRO A 105 -20.56 6.99 7.15
C PRO A 105 -20.94 8.46 7.10
N ALA A 106 -22.19 8.78 7.44
CA ALA A 106 -22.64 10.15 7.63
C ALA A 106 -22.00 10.75 8.90
N GLY A 107 -21.40 11.94 8.78
CA GLY A 107 -20.86 12.68 9.93
C GLY A 107 -19.53 12.18 10.50
N ALA A 108 -19.02 11.02 10.06
CA ALA A 108 -17.70 10.55 10.48
C ALA A 108 -16.58 11.18 9.63
N ARG A 109 -15.37 11.17 10.18
CA ARG A 109 -14.17 11.62 9.49
C ARG A 109 -13.63 10.48 8.62
N VAL A 110 -13.72 10.66 7.30
CA VAL A 110 -13.12 9.74 6.32
C VAL A 110 -11.85 10.36 5.75
N GLU A 111 -10.78 9.57 5.69
CA GLU A 111 -9.47 9.99 5.18
C GLU A 111 -8.92 9.01 4.15
N LEU A 112 -8.36 9.54 3.07
CA LEU A 112 -7.41 8.81 2.25
C LEU A 112 -6.05 8.85 2.94
N ARG A 113 -5.50 7.68 3.25
CA ARG A 113 -4.15 7.49 3.76
C ARG A 113 -3.33 6.68 2.76
N GLY A 114 -2.02 6.86 2.81
CA GLY A 114 -1.10 6.17 1.94
C GLY A 114 0.22 5.92 2.64
N ARG A 115 0.87 4.82 2.29
CA ARG A 115 2.24 4.51 2.70
C ARG A 115 3.01 3.91 1.53
N ALA A 116 4.31 4.17 1.46
CA ALA A 116 5.19 3.51 0.52
C ALA A 116 6.33 2.82 1.26
N SER A 117 6.55 1.55 0.93
CA SER A 117 7.61 0.74 1.49
C SER A 117 8.60 0.32 0.40
N LYS A 118 9.87 0.15 0.73
CA LYS A 118 10.87 -0.42 -0.17
C LYS A 118 11.69 -1.44 0.59
N SER A 119 11.78 -2.66 0.07
CA SER A 119 12.46 -3.78 0.74
C SER A 119 11.98 -4.01 2.18
N GLY A 120 10.66 -3.89 2.41
CA GLY A 120 10.04 -4.07 3.72
C GLY A 120 10.16 -2.87 4.68
N GLN A 121 10.91 -1.83 4.32
CA GLN A 121 11.05 -0.62 5.13
C GLN A 121 10.05 0.45 4.67
N LEU A 122 9.29 1.01 5.61
CA LEU A 122 8.45 2.18 5.36
C LEU A 122 9.36 3.38 5.05
N ILE A 123 9.22 3.97 3.87
CA ILE A 123 10.06 5.09 3.42
C ILE A 123 9.27 6.38 3.25
N LEU A 124 7.97 6.29 2.95
CA LEU A 124 7.13 7.45 2.74
C LEU A 124 5.74 7.27 3.34
N HIS A 125 5.10 8.38 3.71
CA HIS A 125 3.67 8.42 4.04
C HIS A 125 2.97 9.55 3.29
N LEU A 126 1.68 9.37 3.03
CA LEU A 126 0.82 10.42 2.52
C LEU A 126 0.25 11.22 3.70
N PRO A 127 0.33 12.56 3.72
CA PRO A 127 -0.40 13.38 4.68
C PRO A 127 -1.90 13.04 4.64
N PRO A 128 -2.59 12.95 5.78
CA PRO A 128 -4.01 12.58 5.79
C PRO A 128 -4.85 13.52 4.92
N LEU A 129 -5.52 12.96 3.91
CA LEU A 129 -6.40 13.72 3.02
C LEU A 129 -7.86 13.44 3.38
N ARG A 130 -8.56 14.46 3.88
CA ARG A 130 -9.98 14.33 4.23
C ARG A 130 -10.85 14.17 2.98
N ILE A 131 -11.71 13.16 2.98
CA ILE A 131 -12.71 12.91 1.95
C ILE A 131 -14.08 13.24 2.55
N ALA A 132 -14.74 14.29 2.06
CA ALA A 132 -15.99 14.78 2.65
C ALA A 132 -17.24 14.17 2.01
N GLN A 133 -17.12 13.63 0.80
CA GLN A 133 -18.27 13.22 -0.02
C GLN A 133 -18.08 11.81 -0.54
N ALA A 134 -19.15 11.01 -0.48
CA ALA A 134 -19.22 9.65 -1.00
C ALA A 134 -19.48 9.63 -2.51
N GLN A 135 -18.70 10.39 -3.28
CA GLN A 135 -18.89 10.56 -4.73
C GLN A 135 -17.60 10.29 -5.50
N THR A 136 -17.73 10.08 -6.81
CA THR A 136 -16.57 9.99 -7.69
C THR A 136 -15.92 11.36 -7.75
N GLN A 137 -14.63 11.44 -7.43
CA GLN A 137 -13.89 12.70 -7.43
C GLN A 137 -12.40 12.51 -7.68
N ALA A 138 -11.82 13.49 -8.35
CA ALA A 138 -10.38 13.59 -8.52
C ALA A 138 -9.78 14.36 -7.32
N THR A 139 -8.75 13.79 -6.73
CA THR A 139 -7.96 14.39 -5.64
C THR A 139 -6.86 15.31 -6.17
N GLY A 140 -6.53 15.20 -7.46
CA GLY A 140 -5.39 15.89 -8.07
C GLY A 140 -4.06 15.23 -7.74
N PRO A 141 -2.94 15.96 -7.86
CA PRO A 141 -1.62 15.47 -7.48
C PRO A 141 -1.47 15.43 -5.96
N LEU A 142 -1.02 14.31 -5.43
CA LEU A 142 -0.80 14.05 -4.02
C LEU A 142 0.68 13.75 -3.77
N ARG A 143 1.30 14.48 -2.86
CA ARG A 143 2.73 14.33 -2.55
C ARG A 143 2.92 13.44 -1.33
N PHE A 144 3.72 12.40 -1.48
CA PHE A 144 4.25 11.65 -0.35
C PHE A 144 5.37 12.43 0.35
N GLU A 145 5.42 12.30 1.67
CA GLU A 145 6.43 12.85 2.56
C GLU A 145 7.28 11.73 3.17
N GLN A 146 8.48 12.07 3.64
CA GLN A 146 9.38 11.11 4.26
C GLN A 146 8.73 10.50 5.51
N ALA A 147 8.80 9.18 5.65
CA ALA A 147 8.38 8.50 6.87
C ALA A 147 9.22 8.98 8.08
N PRO A 148 8.60 9.16 9.25
CA PRO A 148 9.29 9.59 10.47
C PRO A 148 10.27 8.55 11.01
#